data_AF-A0A851TMJ9-F1
#
_entry.id   AF-A0A851TMJ9-F1
#
_cell.length_a   1.000
_cell.length_b   1.000
_cell.length_c   1.000
_cell.angle_alpha   90.00
_cell.angle_beta   90.00
_cell.angle_gamma   90.00
#
_symmetry.space_group_name_H-M   'P 1'
#
loop_
_entity.id
_entity.type
_entity.pdbx_description
1 polymer ?
#
loop_
_entity_poly.entity_id
_entity_poly.type
_entity_poly.pdbx_seq_one_letter_code
_entity_poly.pdbx_strand_id
1 'polypeptide(L)'
;PVTCPTPPCPLLGCDDLISAVFELARNLCRLQLSDEEIALFTAAVLLSPDRPWLTESKKVQKLQDKIYIALQHEIQKKHSAEDKFSKMASKLPLMKTICNLHLDKLEFFRLLHPETAMNFPPLYKEVFNSELQYSDPRES
;
A
#
# COMPACT_ATOMS: atom_id res chain seq x y z
N PRO A 1 22.22 17.00 10.19
CA PRO A 1 21.17 17.16 9.15
C PRO A 1 21.56 16.39 7.88
N VAL A 2 21.06 15.16 7.76
CA VAL A 2 21.36 14.29 6.60
C VAL A 2 20.29 14.55 5.55
N THR A 3 20.53 15.52 4.67
CA THR A 3 19.77 15.65 3.43
C THR A 3 20.31 14.62 2.45
N CYS A 4 19.55 13.56 2.22
CA CYS A 4 19.84 12.60 1.16
C CYS A 4 19.37 13.21 -0.17
N PRO A 5 20.28 13.52 -1.12
CA PRO A 5 19.86 13.98 -2.43
C PRO A 5 19.35 12.76 -3.21
N THR A 6 18.04 12.64 -3.38
CA THR A 6 17.48 11.69 -4.35
C THR A 6 17.90 12.15 -5.74
N PRO A 7 18.60 11.33 -6.55
CA PRO A 7 18.82 11.67 -7.95
C PRO A 7 17.45 11.71 -8.64
N PRO A 8 17.14 12.72 -9.46
CA PRO A 8 15.96 12.66 -10.30
C PRO A 8 16.13 11.47 -11.25
N CYS A 9 15.18 10.54 -11.27
CA CYS A 9 15.09 9.51 -12.29
C CYS A 9 14.23 10.09 -13.44
N PRO A 10 14.80 10.80 -14.42
CA PRO A 10 14.03 11.68 -15.29
C PRO A 10 13.35 10.92 -16.45
N LEU A 11 13.52 9.60 -16.53
CA LEU A 11 13.19 8.84 -17.74
C LEU A 11 11.80 8.18 -17.76
N LEU A 12 11.06 8.16 -16.64
CA LEU A 12 9.77 7.47 -16.58
C LEU A 12 8.59 8.36 -16.12
N GLY A 13 8.85 9.63 -15.78
CA GLY A 13 7.81 10.52 -15.24
C GLY A 13 7.17 10.00 -13.95
N CYS A 14 7.91 9.23 -13.14
CA CYS A 14 7.42 8.63 -11.90
C CYS A 14 7.65 9.52 -10.67
N ASP A 15 8.02 10.79 -10.85
CA ASP A 15 8.43 11.68 -9.74
C ASP A 15 7.36 11.79 -8.65
N ASP A 16 6.09 11.82 -9.05
CA ASP A 16 4.90 11.83 -8.21
C ASP A 16 4.74 10.53 -7.40
N LEU A 17 4.93 9.36 -8.02
CA LEU A 17 4.94 8.06 -7.34
C LEU A 17 6.10 7.97 -6.34
N ILE A 18 7.31 8.31 -6.78
CA ILE A 18 8.52 8.25 -5.97
C ILE A 18 8.38 9.20 -4.77
N SER A 19 7.92 10.43 -5.01
CA SER A 19 7.64 11.41 -3.95
C SER A 19 6.63 10.89 -2.94
N ALA A 20 5.52 10.29 -3.37
CA ALA A 20 4.52 9.72 -2.49
C ALA A 20 5.09 8.56 -1.64
N VAL A 21 5.90 7.68 -2.23
CA VAL A 21 6.58 6.58 -1.50
C VAL A 21 7.53 7.13 -0.44
N PHE A 22 8.35 8.13 -0.78
CA PHE A 22 9.26 8.77 0.18
C PHE A 22 8.50 9.52 1.28
N GLU A 23 7.39 10.17 0.95
CA GLU A 23 6.52 10.81 1.94
C GLU A 23 5.95 9.79 2.93
N LEU A 24 5.43 8.67 2.42
CA LEU A 24 4.94 7.57 3.26
C LEU A 24 6.04 7.04 4.18
N ALA A 25 7.22 6.76 3.63
CA ALA A 25 8.36 6.25 4.39
C ALA A 25 8.77 7.24 5.49
N ARG A 26 8.92 8.53 5.16
CA ARG A 26 9.26 9.58 6.14
C ARG A 26 8.21 9.69 7.23
N ASN A 27 6.93 9.62 6.86
CA ASN A 27 5.82 9.66 7.80
C ASN A 27 5.83 8.47 8.77
N LEU A 28 6.06 7.25 8.26
CA LEU A 28 6.15 6.04 9.08
C LEU A 28 7.38 6.07 10.01
N CYS A 29 8.55 6.48 9.51
CA CYS A 29 9.77 6.62 10.34
C CYS A 29 9.56 7.60 11.51
N ARG A 30 8.80 8.68 11.31
CA ARG A 30 8.49 9.66 12.37
C ARG A 30 7.60 9.09 13.47
N LEU A 31 6.87 7.99 13.22
CA LEU A 31 6.06 7.32 14.23
C LEU A 31 6.88 6.42 15.15
N GLN A 32 8.12 6.09 14.76
CA GLN A 32 9.02 5.23 15.53
C GLN A 32 8.31 3.95 15.99
N LEU A 33 7.72 3.25 15.02
CA LEU A 33 7.00 2.01 15.28
C LEU A 33 8.00 0.91 15.64
N SER A 34 7.65 0.07 16.61
CA SER A 34 8.41 -1.15 16.86
C SER A 34 8.07 -2.25 15.85
N ASP A 35 8.89 -3.29 15.81
CA ASP A 35 8.67 -4.45 14.93
C ASP A 35 7.30 -5.10 15.17
N GLU A 36 6.84 -5.15 16.42
CA GLU A 36 5.50 -5.67 16.75
C GLU A 36 4.38 -4.76 16.24
N GLU A 37 4.52 -3.43 16.40
CA GLU A 37 3.54 -2.46 15.90
C GLU A 37 3.48 -2.50 14.36
N ILE A 38 4.63 -2.63 13.68
CA ILE A 38 4.74 -2.78 12.23
C ILE A 38 4.08 -4.07 11.77
N ALA A 39 4.34 -5.19 12.45
CA ALA A 39 3.76 -6.49 12.12
C ALA A 39 2.23 -6.47 12.23
N LEU A 40 1.70 -5.94 13.33
CA LEU A 40 0.26 -5.83 13.58
C LEU A 40 -0.42 -4.87 12.59
N PHE A 41 0.21 -3.73 12.30
CA PHE A 41 -0.31 -2.78 11.32
C PHE A 41 -0.33 -3.36 9.91
N THR A 42 0.75 -4.05 9.51
CA THR A 42 0.84 -4.72 8.22
C THR A 42 -0.22 -5.81 8.09
N ALA A 43 -0.44 -6.61 9.15
CA ALA A 43 -1.51 -7.59 9.20
C ALA A 43 -2.90 -6.93 9.04
N ALA A 44 -3.15 -5.81 9.70
CA ALA A 44 -4.41 -5.08 9.57
C ALA A 44 -4.65 -4.57 8.13
N VAL A 45 -3.60 -4.05 7.47
CA VAL A 45 -3.66 -3.61 6.07
C VAL A 45 -3.93 -4.80 5.13
N LEU A 46 -3.27 -5.93 5.34
CA LEU A 46 -3.46 -7.13 4.54
C LEU A 46 -4.90 -7.65 4.64
N LEU A 47 -5.44 -7.68 5.87
CA LEU A 47 -6.79 -8.12 6.21
C LEU A 47 -7.88 -7.06 5.93
N SER A 48 -7.77 -6.35 4.81
CA SER A 48 -8.79 -5.40 4.40
C SER A 48 -10.05 -6.12 3.88
N PRO A 49 -11.24 -5.86 4.46
CA PRO A 49 -12.50 -6.48 4.08
C PRO A 49 -13.09 -5.91 2.79
N ASP A 50 -12.62 -4.74 2.36
CA ASP A 50 -13.08 -4.02 1.16
C ASP A 50 -12.47 -4.54 -0.15
N ARG A 51 -11.78 -5.69 -0.12
CA ARG A 51 -11.19 -6.26 -1.34
C ARG A 51 -12.30 -6.75 -2.27
N PRO A 52 -12.24 -6.41 -3.57
CA PRO A 52 -13.18 -6.97 -4.54
C PRO A 52 -13.05 -8.49 -4.56
N TRP A 53 -14.18 -9.17 -4.83
CA TRP A 53 -14.26 -10.64 -4.92
C TRP A 53 -14.07 -11.41 -3.60
N LEU A 54 -14.01 -10.72 -2.47
CA LEU A 54 -13.91 -11.37 -1.17
C LEU A 54 -15.25 -11.97 -0.74
N THR A 55 -15.35 -13.30 -0.75
CA THR A 55 -16.59 -14.03 -0.39
C THR A 55 -16.91 -13.93 1.10
N GLU A 56 -15.91 -14.13 1.95
CA GLU A 56 -16.07 -14.20 3.41
C GLU A 56 -15.69 -12.89 4.12
N SER A 57 -16.07 -11.74 3.54
CA SER A 57 -15.68 -10.40 4.04
C SER A 57 -15.99 -10.20 5.53
N LYS A 58 -17.12 -10.73 6.04
CA LYS A 58 -17.46 -10.69 7.48
C LYS A 58 -16.46 -11.43 8.37
N LYS A 59 -15.89 -12.54 7.91
CA LYS A 59 -14.86 -13.28 8.67
C LYS A 59 -13.54 -12.51 8.69
N VAL A 60 -13.18 -11.91 7.55
CA VAL A 60 -12.00 -11.06 7.44
C VAL A 60 -12.11 -9.83 8.33
N GLN A 61 -13.26 -9.15 8.35
CA GLN A 61 -13.52 -8.03 9.26
C GLN A 61 -13.31 -8.45 10.72
N LYS A 62 -13.91 -9.56 11.16
CA LYS A 62 -13.73 -10.06 12.54
C LYS A 62 -12.28 -10.36 12.89
N LEU A 63 -11.47 -10.79 11.92
CA LEU A 63 -10.05 -11.01 12.14
C LEU A 63 -9.29 -9.68 12.21
N GLN A 64 -9.61 -8.75 11.32
CA GLN A 64 -9.05 -7.41 11.31
C GLN A 64 -9.34 -6.66 12.62
N ASP A 65 -10.57 -6.76 13.14
CA ASP A 65 -10.97 -6.16 14.42
C ASP A 65 -10.11 -6.68 15.58
N LYS A 66 -9.84 -7.99 15.62
CA LYS A 66 -8.95 -8.59 16.63
C LYS A 66 -7.53 -8.07 16.52
N ILE A 67 -7.02 -7.89 15.29
CA ILE A 67 -5.69 -7.32 15.05
C ILE A 67 -5.65 -5.85 15.47
N TYR A 68 -6.70 -5.07 15.22
CA TYR A 68 -6.78 -3.68 15.68
C TYR A 68 -6.78 -3.59 17.21
N ILE A 69 -7.52 -4.45 17.90
CA ILE A 69 -7.51 -4.52 19.37
C ILE A 69 -6.10 -4.87 19.87
N ALA A 70 -5.44 -5.86 19.26
CA ALA A 70 -4.07 -6.24 19.62
C ALA A 70 -3.07 -5.10 19.39
N LEU A 71 -3.20 -4.37 18.29
CA LEU A 71 -2.39 -3.19 17.97
C LEU A 71 -2.59 -2.06 18.98
N GLN A 72 -3.84 -1.75 19.34
CA GLN A 72 -4.14 -0.74 20.35
C GLN A 72 -3.53 -1.10 21.71
N HIS A 73 -3.64 -2.37 22.11
CA HIS A 73 -3.04 -2.86 23.34
C HIS A 73 -1.51 -2.77 23.31
N GLU A 74 -0.87 -3.10 22.18
CA GLU A 74 0.59 -3.02 22.03
C GLU A 74 1.10 -1.56 22.10
N ILE A 75 0.36 -0.62 21.50
CA ILE A 75 0.65 0.82 21.59
C ILE A 75 0.53 1.31 23.05
N GLN A 76 -0.51 0.88 23.77
CA GLN A 76 -0.76 1.28 25.16
C GLN A 76 0.31 0.76 26.14
N LYS A 77 0.82 -0.47 25.95
CA LYS A 77 1.90 -1.03 26.77
C LYS A 77 3.14 -0.13 26.84
N LYS A 78 3.43 0.58 25.76
CA LYS A 78 4.64 1.41 25.65
C LYS A 78 4.44 2.84 26.17
N HIS A 79 3.34 3.13 26.87
CA HIS A 79 2.94 4.50 27.26
C HIS A 79 3.03 5.50 26.09
N SER A 80 2.81 5.02 24.86
CA SER A 80 2.89 5.84 23.66
C SER A 80 1.67 6.75 23.56
N ALA A 81 1.84 7.89 22.88
CA ALA A 81 0.77 8.86 22.68
C ALA A 81 -0.49 8.20 22.12
N GLU A 82 -1.67 8.52 22.69
CA GLU A 82 -2.97 7.98 22.28
C GLU A 82 -3.27 8.20 20.78
N ASP A 83 -2.59 9.16 20.14
CA ASP A 83 -2.79 9.49 18.74
C ASP A 83 -1.95 8.65 17.75
N LYS A 84 -1.05 7.77 18.23
CA LYS A 84 -0.19 6.94 17.36
C LYS A 84 -1.03 6.05 16.42
N PHE A 85 -2.08 5.40 16.95
CA PHE A 85 -2.99 4.58 16.15
C PHE A 85 -3.68 5.39 15.05
N SER A 86 -4.21 6.56 15.40
CA SER A 86 -4.87 7.47 14.45
C SER A 86 -3.91 7.92 13.35
N LYS A 87 -2.67 8.27 13.71
CA LYS A 87 -1.61 8.64 12.77
C LYS A 87 -1.22 7.50 11.82
N MET A 88 -1.27 6.24 12.27
CA MET A 88 -1.04 5.07 11.42
C MET A 88 -2.21 4.88 10.44
N ALA A 89 -3.45 4.90 10.94
CA ALA A 89 -4.65 4.78 10.13
C ALA A 89 -4.75 5.89 9.06
N SER A 90 -4.29 7.10 9.38
CA SER A 90 -4.24 8.23 8.44
C SER A 90 -3.29 8.01 7.25
N LYS A 91 -2.44 6.97 7.27
CA LYS A 91 -1.55 6.62 6.14
C LYS A 91 -2.18 5.66 5.14
N LEU A 92 -3.28 4.99 5.51
CA LEU A 92 -3.98 4.07 4.61
C LEU A 92 -4.44 4.74 3.31
N PRO A 93 -4.98 5.97 3.30
CA PRO A 93 -5.34 6.63 2.04
C PRO A 93 -4.11 6.89 1.16
N LEU A 94 -2.99 7.34 1.74
CA LEU A 94 -1.75 7.57 0.98
C LEU A 94 -1.19 6.26 0.39
N MET A 95 -1.25 5.15 1.13
CA MET A 95 -0.88 3.83 0.60
C MET A 95 -1.73 3.44 -0.62
N LYS A 96 -3.06 3.68 -0.57
CA LYS A 96 -3.95 3.45 -1.73
C LYS A 96 -3.56 4.33 -2.92
N THR A 97 -3.27 5.61 -2.68
CA THR A 97 -2.79 6.52 -3.74
C THR A 97 -1.50 6.02 -4.39
N ILE A 98 -0.53 5.53 -3.60
CA ILE A 98 0.72 4.96 -4.13
C ILE A 98 0.43 3.73 -5.00
N CYS A 99 -0.47 2.84 -4.58
CA CYS A 99 -0.87 1.69 -5.39
C CYS A 99 -1.47 2.12 -6.74
N ASN A 100 -2.38 3.10 -6.74
CA ASN A 100 -2.99 3.61 -7.97
C ASN A 100 -1.94 4.26 -8.90
N LEU A 101 -1.08 5.12 -8.35
CA LEU A 101 0.02 5.72 -9.12
C LEU A 101 0.94 4.65 -9.72
N HIS A 102 1.24 3.58 -8.98
CA HIS A 102 2.03 2.48 -9.51
C HIS A 102 1.34 1.80 -10.70
N LEU A 103 0.03 1.54 -10.61
CA LEU A 103 -0.75 0.93 -11.68
C LEU A 103 -0.80 1.82 -12.92
N ASP A 104 -1.04 3.12 -12.76
CA ASP A 104 -1.06 4.09 -13.86
C ASP A 104 0.29 4.15 -14.59
N LYS A 105 1.40 4.23 -13.84
CA LYS A 105 2.74 4.25 -14.44
C LYS A 105 3.10 2.91 -15.08
N LEU A 106 2.66 1.80 -14.50
CA LEU A 106 2.84 0.47 -15.09
C LEU A 106 2.08 0.33 -16.41
N GLU A 107 0.85 0.83 -16.49
CA GLU A 107 0.07 0.85 -17.73
C GLU A 107 0.74 1.69 -18.80
N PHE A 108 1.18 2.90 -18.45
CA PHE A 108 1.94 3.76 -19.34
C PHE A 108 3.24 3.09 -19.84
N PHE A 109 3.96 2.40 -18.96
CA PHE A 109 5.16 1.65 -19.32
C PHE A 109 4.86 0.51 -20.30
N ARG A 110 3.77 -0.24 -20.09
CA ARG A 110 3.33 -1.31 -21.02
C ARG A 110 3.02 -0.76 -22.41
N LEU A 111 2.43 0.42 -22.49
CA LEU A 111 2.11 1.07 -23.77
C LEU A 111 3.37 1.52 -24.53
N LEU A 112 4.34 2.10 -23.82
CA LEU A 112 5.59 2.59 -24.43
C LEU A 112 6.60 1.48 -24.75
N HIS A 113 6.64 0.44 -23.92
CA HIS A 113 7.67 -0.61 -23.97
C HIS A 113 7.06 -2.01 -23.86
N PRO A 114 6.23 -2.43 -24.84
CA PRO A 114 5.52 -3.71 -24.78
C PRO A 114 6.45 -4.92 -24.71
N GLU A 115 7.54 -4.92 -25.49
CA GLU A 115 8.52 -6.02 -25.48
C GLU A 115 9.19 -6.19 -24.11
N THR A 116 9.51 -5.07 -23.45
CA THR A 116 10.10 -5.11 -22.11
C THR A 116 9.09 -5.60 -21.07
N ALA A 117 7.83 -5.17 -21.16
CA ALA A 117 6.78 -5.62 -20.25
C ALA A 117 6.47 -7.12 -20.37
N MET A 118 6.61 -7.71 -21.56
CA MET A 118 6.44 -9.16 -21.76
C MET A 118 7.45 -9.98 -20.94
N ASN A 119 8.65 -9.42 -20.75
CA ASN A 119 9.74 -10.02 -20.00
C ASN A 119 9.62 -9.82 -18.48
N PHE A 120 8.53 -9.22 -17.99
CA PHE A 120 8.33 -9.12 -16.54
C PHE A 120 8.22 -10.49 -15.88
N PRO A 121 8.73 -10.62 -14.63
CA PRO A 121 8.64 -11.86 -13.88
C PRO A 121 7.19 -12.37 -13.78
N PRO A 122 6.95 -13.70 -13.84
CA PRO A 122 5.60 -14.26 -13.82
C PRO A 122 4.74 -13.79 -12.63
N LEU A 123 5.31 -13.80 -11.42
CA LEU A 123 4.60 -13.36 -10.21
C LEU A 123 4.22 -11.87 -10.24
N TYR A 124 5.08 -11.01 -10.81
CA TYR A 124 4.77 -9.60 -10.95
C TYR A 124 3.57 -9.39 -11.88
N LYS A 125 3.52 -10.14 -12.98
CA LYS A 125 2.37 -10.13 -13.89
C LYS A 125 1.11 -10.65 -13.20
N GLU A 126 1.18 -11.71 -12.42
CA GLU A 126 -0.01 -12.23 -11.70
C GLU A 126 -0.62 -11.20 -10.74
N VAL A 127 0.23 -10.52 -9.96
CA VAL A 127 -0.20 -9.55 -8.95
C VAL A 127 -0.73 -8.24 -9.56
N PHE A 128 -0.14 -7.75 -10.66
CA PHE A 128 -0.44 -6.41 -11.20
C PHE A 128 -1.11 -6.38 -12.58
N ASN A 129 -1.31 -7.52 -13.24
CA ASN A 129 -1.95 -7.61 -14.55
C ASN A 129 -3.45 -7.99 -14.47
N SER A 130 -3.93 -8.32 -13.27
CA SER A 130 -5.27 -8.87 -13.01
C SER A 130 -6.36 -7.80 -12.83
N GLU A 131 -6.01 -6.52 -12.64
CA GLU A 131 -6.99 -5.42 -12.51
C GLU A 131 -7.47 -4.85 -13.86
N LEU A 132 -6.98 -5.36 -14.99
CA LEU A 132 -7.40 -4.99 -16.35
C LEU A 132 -8.48 -5.92 -16.95
N GLN A 133 -8.94 -6.92 -16.19
CA GLN A 133 -10.17 -7.64 -16.52
C GLN A 133 -11.29 -7.08 -15.65
N TYR A 134 -12.48 -6.90 -16.22
CA TYR A 134 -13.69 -6.31 -15.61
C TYR A 134 -13.86 -4.79 -15.76
N SER A 135 -13.79 -4.34 -17.01
CA SER A 135 -14.99 -3.73 -17.59
C SER A 135 -15.54 -4.74 -18.60
N ASP A 136 -16.64 -5.43 -18.27
CA ASP A 136 -17.48 -6.05 -19.30
C ASP A 136 -18.56 -5.02 -19.67
N PRO A 137 -18.56 -4.45 -20.89
CA PRO A 137 -19.63 -3.57 -21.35
C PRO A 137 -20.77 -4.32 -22.05
N ARG A 138 -20.93 -5.64 -21.86
CA ARG A 138 -21.90 -6.50 -22.56
C ARG A 138 -22.91 -7.19 -21.64
N GLU A 139 -23.29 -6.54 -20.54
CA GLU A 139 -24.60 -6.76 -19.93
C GLU A 139 -25.37 -5.43 -19.79
N SER A 140 -25.95 -4.98 -20.91
CA SER A 140 -27.09 -4.03 -21.00
C SER A 140 -27.74 -4.16 -22.37
#